data_AF-A0A938VTX1-F1
#
_entry.id   AF-A0A938VTX1-F1
#
_cell.length_a   1.000
_cell.length_b   1.000
_cell.length_c   1.000
_cell.angle_alpha   90.00
_cell.angle_beta   90.00
_cell.angle_gamma   90.00
#
_symmetry.space_group_name_H-M   'P 1'
#
loop_
_entity.id
_entity.type
_entity.pdbx_description
1 polymer ?
#
loop_
_entity_poly.entity_id
_entity_poly.type
_entity_poly.pdbx_seq_one_letter_code
_entity_poly.pdbx_strand_id
1 'polypeptide(L)'
;MMCNMRRFGMFGRLALLVVCAGLLVSCALPGDAAAVVKIGLIAPFEGLGRPLGYAVLPAVKAAIAEANASGELGPYRVALVALNDDLDPQTAATQARILAQDDAVLAVIGPWSAATAASAGATLSQAGLPTIVVAALEQPAAGVRSLCPAATELPSVVSASFSADPLRQVRFHPGDAASAADELLRLAAAGWQGTLIGGPDVARPWFIGRAGRAAEGTRAIVCRVEGTRPEGAAPGEHDVTPALAASLASAAARAVLGAAAQEIAGRGRPTRAGIAARLSAQPLAVGWDWVQVENGRWRWPR
;
A
#
# COMPACT_ATOMS: atom_id res chain seq x y z
N MET A 1 47.09 -54.16 -60.56
CA MET A 1 47.01 -52.69 -60.48
C MET A 1 46.88 -52.32 -59.01
N MET A 2 47.95 -51.81 -58.41
CA MET A 2 48.02 -51.42 -56.99
C MET A 2 47.26 -50.10 -56.80
N CYS A 3 46.42 -49.98 -55.76
CA CYS A 3 45.88 -48.70 -55.32
C CYS A 3 46.33 -48.40 -53.90
N ASN A 4 46.75 -47.15 -53.72
CA ASN A 4 47.71 -46.66 -52.75
C ASN A 4 47.02 -46.19 -51.46
N MET A 5 47.48 -46.68 -50.32
CA MET A 5 46.94 -46.40 -49.00
C MET A 5 47.52 -45.08 -48.46
N ARG A 6 46.79 -43.97 -48.54
CA ARG A 6 47.22 -42.68 -47.97
C ARG A 6 46.90 -42.64 -46.47
N ARG A 7 47.97 -42.67 -45.66
CA ARG A 7 47.97 -42.43 -44.21
C ARG A 7 47.52 -40.99 -43.91
N PHE A 8 46.26 -40.81 -43.53
CA PHE A 8 45.79 -39.56 -42.93
C PHE A 8 46.03 -39.61 -41.41
N GLY A 9 46.83 -38.66 -40.93
CA GLY A 9 47.54 -38.70 -39.66
C GLY A 9 46.67 -38.77 -38.40
N MET A 10 47.12 -39.61 -37.47
CA MET A 10 46.66 -39.74 -36.08
C MET A 10 46.60 -38.40 -35.32
N PHE A 11 47.34 -37.37 -35.78
CA PHE A 11 47.35 -36.02 -35.23
C PHE A 11 46.05 -35.21 -35.44
N GLY A 12 45.28 -35.48 -36.51
CA GLY A 12 44.02 -34.76 -36.75
C GLY A 12 42.89 -35.19 -35.81
N ARG A 13 42.93 -36.44 -35.33
CA ARG A 13 41.93 -36.99 -34.40
C ARG A 13 42.12 -36.50 -32.96
N LEU A 14 43.37 -36.22 -32.56
CA LEU A 14 43.68 -35.68 -31.24
C LEU A 14 43.32 -34.19 -31.12
N ALA A 15 43.50 -33.41 -32.20
CA ALA A 15 43.13 -32.00 -32.24
C ALA A 15 41.60 -31.78 -32.17
N LEU A 16 40.80 -32.67 -32.78
CA LEU A 16 39.33 -32.59 -32.75
C LEU A 16 38.75 -32.92 -31.36
N LEU A 17 39.38 -33.84 -30.61
CA LEU A 17 38.96 -34.22 -29.26
C LEU A 17 39.24 -33.12 -28.21
N VAL A 18 40.31 -32.35 -28.36
CA VAL A 18 40.64 -31.22 -27.47
C VAL A 18 39.71 -30.03 -27.71
N VAL A 19 39.28 -29.77 -28.95
CA VAL A 19 38.31 -28.71 -29.27
C VAL A 19 36.91 -29.07 -28.76
N CYS A 20 36.48 -30.33 -28.84
CA CYS A 20 35.20 -30.78 -28.27
C CYS A 20 35.20 -30.80 -26.73
N ALA A 21 36.33 -31.09 -26.08
CA ALA A 21 36.46 -31.02 -24.62
C ALA A 21 36.47 -29.56 -24.08
N GLY A 22 37.01 -28.61 -24.85
CA GLY A 22 36.98 -27.18 -24.51
C GLY A 22 35.59 -26.54 -24.60
N LEU A 23 34.71 -27.07 -25.45
CA LEU A 23 33.33 -26.57 -25.62
C LEU A 23 32.37 -27.00 -24.49
N LEU A 24 32.74 -27.96 -23.64
CA LEU A 24 31.90 -28.41 -22.52
C LEU A 24 32.14 -27.63 -21.22
N VAL A 25 33.19 -26.81 -21.13
CA VAL A 25 33.54 -26.05 -19.92
C VAL A 25 32.95 -24.62 -19.92
N SER A 26 32.31 -24.18 -21.02
CA SER A 26 31.78 -22.82 -21.16
C SER A 26 30.28 -22.65 -20.83
N CYS A 27 29.65 -23.64 -20.18
CA CYS A 27 28.27 -23.54 -19.67
C CYS A 27 28.19 -23.20 -18.17
N ALA A 28 29.20 -22.54 -17.61
CA ALA A 28 29.01 -21.77 -16.38
C ALA A 28 28.35 -20.45 -16.76
N LEU A 29 27.01 -20.44 -16.86
CA LEU A 29 26.21 -19.22 -16.95
C LEU A 29 26.58 -18.33 -15.76
N PRO A 30 27.18 -17.14 -15.94
CA PRO A 30 27.28 -16.15 -14.89
C PRO A 30 25.92 -15.47 -14.80
N GLY A 31 25.09 -15.91 -13.85
CA GLY A 31 23.86 -15.23 -13.49
C GLY A 31 22.80 -16.17 -12.96
N ASP A 32 22.85 -16.48 -11.66
CA ASP A 32 21.64 -16.85 -10.93
C ASP A 32 20.66 -15.67 -11.08
N ALA A 33 19.69 -15.80 -11.98
CA ALA A 33 18.60 -14.84 -12.09
C ALA A 33 17.86 -14.87 -10.75
N ALA A 34 17.96 -13.76 -9.99
CA ALA A 34 17.35 -13.67 -8.68
C ALA A 34 15.87 -14.06 -8.74
N ALA A 35 15.44 -14.95 -7.83
CA ALA A 35 14.07 -15.44 -7.81
C ALA A 35 13.11 -14.28 -7.53
N VAL A 36 12.12 -14.08 -8.41
CA VAL A 36 11.20 -12.92 -8.31
C VAL A 36 9.95 -13.31 -7.53
N VAL A 37 9.70 -12.58 -6.44
CA VAL A 37 8.44 -12.60 -5.68
C VAL A 37 7.72 -11.26 -5.84
N LYS A 38 6.43 -11.21 -5.52
CA LYS A 38 5.57 -10.06 -5.79
C LYS A 38 4.92 -9.52 -4.53
N ILE A 39 4.75 -8.21 -4.48
CA ILE A 39 3.86 -7.52 -3.54
C ILE A 39 2.71 -6.92 -4.35
N GLY A 40 1.48 -7.13 -3.90
CA GLY A 40 0.29 -6.52 -4.47
C GLY A 40 0.04 -5.12 -3.90
N LEU A 41 -0.46 -4.22 -4.73
CA LEU A 41 -1.00 -2.93 -4.33
C LEU A 41 -2.41 -2.78 -4.91
N ILE A 42 -3.42 -2.65 -4.07
CA ILE A 42 -4.79 -2.30 -4.47
C ILE A 42 -4.98 -0.82 -4.12
N ALA A 43 -5.17 0.03 -5.13
CA ALA A 43 -5.37 1.47 -4.94
C ALA A 43 -6.08 2.10 -6.15
N PRO A 44 -6.71 3.28 -6.00
CA PRO A 44 -7.44 3.92 -7.10
C PRO A 44 -6.51 4.74 -8.00
N PHE A 45 -6.26 4.26 -9.20
CA PHE A 45 -5.42 4.92 -10.20
C PHE A 45 -6.20 5.77 -11.19
N GLU A 46 -7.53 5.68 -11.19
CA GLU A 46 -8.42 6.44 -12.07
C GLU A 46 -9.46 7.27 -11.30
N GLY A 47 -10.26 8.02 -12.07
CA GLY A 47 -11.35 8.84 -11.55
C GLY A 47 -10.95 9.81 -10.43
N LEU A 48 -11.85 9.96 -9.46
CA LEU A 48 -11.67 10.84 -8.30
C LEU A 48 -10.58 10.35 -7.34
N GLY A 49 -10.26 9.06 -7.36
CA GLY A 49 -9.22 8.48 -6.51
C GLY A 49 -7.80 8.67 -7.04
N ARG A 50 -7.61 9.09 -8.30
CA ARG A 50 -6.29 9.27 -8.93
C ARG A 50 -5.25 10.04 -8.09
N PRO A 51 -5.58 11.17 -7.41
CA PRO A 51 -4.61 11.86 -6.56
C PRO A 51 -4.04 10.98 -5.44
N LEU A 52 -4.88 10.07 -4.88
CA LEU A 52 -4.44 9.09 -3.89
C LEU A 52 -3.52 8.05 -4.55
N GLY A 53 -3.96 7.44 -5.66
CA GLY A 53 -3.15 6.47 -6.41
C GLY A 53 -1.77 7.01 -6.80
N TYR A 54 -1.70 8.27 -7.22
CA TYR A 54 -0.47 8.93 -7.64
C TYR A 54 0.45 9.31 -6.47
N ALA A 55 -0.08 9.40 -5.25
CA ALA A 55 0.73 9.56 -4.05
C ALA A 55 1.31 8.21 -3.58
N VAL A 56 0.50 7.16 -3.58
CA VAL A 56 0.86 5.86 -2.97
C VAL A 56 1.75 5.00 -3.88
N LEU A 57 1.50 4.98 -5.19
CA LEU A 57 2.26 4.17 -6.14
C LEU A 57 3.77 4.48 -6.13
N PRO A 58 4.22 5.74 -6.27
CA PRO A 58 5.65 6.04 -6.22
C PRO A 58 6.26 5.74 -4.85
N ALA A 59 5.53 5.94 -3.74
CA ALA A 59 6.00 5.64 -2.41
C ALA A 59 6.28 4.14 -2.20
N VAL A 60 5.37 3.26 -2.67
CA VAL A 60 5.58 1.81 -2.62
C VAL A 60 6.71 1.37 -3.56
N LYS A 61 6.78 1.95 -4.77
CA LYS A 61 7.87 1.65 -5.72
C LYS A 61 9.24 2.03 -5.15
N ALA A 62 9.35 3.18 -4.49
CA ALA A 62 10.58 3.63 -3.86
C ALA A 62 11.03 2.65 -2.77
N ALA A 63 10.13 2.23 -1.87
CA ALA A 63 10.45 1.26 -0.83
C ALA A 63 10.90 -0.10 -1.40
N ILE A 64 10.24 -0.59 -2.47
CA ILE A 64 10.65 -1.83 -3.15
C ILE A 64 12.04 -1.67 -3.81
N ALA A 65 12.32 -0.52 -4.43
CA ALA A 65 13.62 -0.25 -5.04
C ALA A 65 14.73 -0.21 -3.98
N GLU A 66 14.48 0.45 -2.83
CA GLU A 66 15.37 0.48 -1.67
C GLU A 66 15.69 -0.94 -1.17
N ALA A 67 14.67 -1.78 -0.93
CA ALA A 67 14.86 -3.14 -0.44
C ALA A 67 15.59 -4.06 -1.46
N ASN A 68 15.27 -3.93 -2.74
CA ASN A 68 15.99 -4.66 -3.80
C ASN A 68 17.47 -4.25 -3.92
N ALA A 69 17.81 -3.02 -3.53
CA ALA A 69 19.17 -2.52 -3.55
C ALA A 69 19.96 -2.78 -2.24
N SER A 70 19.28 -3.07 -1.12
CA SER A 70 19.93 -3.23 0.19
C SER A 70 20.64 -4.57 0.38
N GLY A 71 20.28 -5.60 -0.40
CA GLY A 71 20.78 -6.97 -0.26
C GLY A 71 20.11 -7.80 0.83
N GLU A 72 19.18 -7.21 1.60
CA GLU A 72 18.47 -7.89 2.70
C GLU A 72 17.53 -9.02 2.24
N LEU A 73 17.18 -9.03 0.95
CA LEU A 73 16.32 -10.03 0.32
C LEU A 73 17.10 -11.26 -0.17
N GLY A 74 18.41 -11.35 0.08
CA GLY A 74 19.24 -12.49 -0.29
C GLY A 74 19.18 -12.78 -1.80
N PRO A 75 18.82 -14.00 -2.24
CA PRO A 75 18.75 -14.35 -3.67
C PRO A 75 17.45 -13.88 -4.35
N TYR A 76 16.56 -13.19 -3.64
CA TYR A 76 15.26 -12.78 -4.15
C TYR A 76 15.25 -11.33 -4.65
N ARG A 77 14.37 -11.06 -5.62
CA ARG A 77 13.95 -9.70 -5.99
C ARG A 77 12.44 -9.58 -5.81
N VAL A 78 11.99 -8.39 -5.44
CA VAL A 78 10.57 -8.06 -5.28
C VAL A 78 10.10 -7.23 -6.47
N ALA A 79 9.00 -7.66 -7.09
CA ALA A 79 8.25 -6.91 -8.09
C ALA A 79 6.92 -6.39 -7.50
N LEU A 80 6.38 -5.32 -8.08
CA LEU A 80 5.10 -4.75 -7.69
C LEU A 80 4.01 -5.14 -8.70
N VAL A 81 2.87 -5.62 -8.20
CA VAL A 81 1.64 -5.77 -8.97
C VAL A 81 0.63 -4.75 -8.45
N ALA A 82 0.42 -3.67 -9.21
CA ALA A 82 -0.52 -2.61 -8.84
C ALA A 82 -1.83 -2.75 -9.63
N LEU A 83 -2.95 -2.87 -8.93
CA LEU A 83 -4.29 -3.07 -9.50
C LEU A 83 -5.23 -1.93 -9.08
N ASN A 84 -5.95 -1.39 -10.07
CA ASN A 84 -6.90 -0.30 -9.87
C ASN A 84 -8.19 -0.83 -9.22
N ASP A 85 -8.67 -0.15 -8.18
CA ASP A 85 -9.97 -0.45 -7.56
C ASP A 85 -11.03 0.65 -7.71
N ASP A 86 -10.68 1.81 -8.27
CA ASP A 86 -11.57 2.98 -8.40
C ASP A 86 -12.22 3.47 -7.08
N LEU A 87 -11.71 3.04 -5.91
CA LEU A 87 -12.40 3.10 -4.62
C LEU A 87 -13.77 2.40 -4.61
N ASP A 88 -14.03 1.50 -5.54
CA ASP A 88 -15.24 0.68 -5.63
C ASP A 88 -15.06 -0.65 -4.89
N PRO A 89 -15.93 -1.00 -3.92
CA PRO A 89 -15.82 -2.23 -3.15
C PRO A 89 -15.83 -3.51 -4.01
N GLN A 90 -16.68 -3.58 -5.04
CA GLN A 90 -16.80 -4.78 -5.88
C GLN A 90 -15.55 -5.00 -6.74
N THR A 91 -15.00 -3.91 -7.24
CA THR A 91 -13.74 -3.89 -7.98
C THR A 91 -12.59 -4.29 -7.06
N ALA A 92 -12.51 -3.74 -5.83
CA ALA A 92 -11.52 -4.15 -4.83
C ALA A 92 -11.57 -5.65 -4.51
N ALA A 93 -12.76 -6.23 -4.34
CA ALA A 93 -12.92 -7.67 -4.17
C ALA A 93 -12.48 -8.49 -5.40
N THR A 94 -12.65 -7.95 -6.60
CA THR A 94 -12.14 -8.55 -7.84
C THR A 94 -10.63 -8.52 -7.90
N GLN A 95 -10.00 -7.38 -7.55
CA GLN A 95 -8.53 -7.28 -7.51
C GLN A 95 -7.94 -8.20 -6.44
N ALA A 96 -8.59 -8.36 -5.30
CA ALA A 96 -8.20 -9.32 -4.28
C ALA A 96 -8.19 -10.76 -4.82
N ARG A 97 -9.21 -11.18 -5.57
CA ARG A 97 -9.25 -12.50 -6.22
C ARG A 97 -8.14 -12.69 -7.24
N ILE A 98 -7.78 -11.64 -7.99
CA ILE A 98 -6.68 -11.69 -8.97
C ILE A 98 -5.35 -11.91 -8.25
N LEU A 99 -5.06 -11.14 -7.20
CA LEU A 99 -3.83 -11.29 -6.41
C LEU A 99 -3.77 -12.64 -5.68
N ALA A 100 -4.90 -13.14 -5.19
CA ALA A 100 -4.98 -14.44 -4.51
C ALA A 100 -4.55 -15.62 -5.38
N GLN A 101 -4.85 -15.56 -6.69
CA GLN A 101 -4.53 -16.60 -7.68
C GLN A 101 -3.05 -16.65 -8.08
N ASP A 102 -2.27 -15.60 -7.78
CA ASP A 102 -0.85 -15.55 -8.09
C ASP A 102 -0.02 -15.96 -6.87
N ASP A 103 0.49 -17.20 -6.88
CA ASP A 103 1.32 -17.74 -5.79
C ASP A 103 2.61 -16.96 -5.56
N ALA A 104 3.09 -16.18 -6.54
CA ALA A 104 4.24 -15.33 -6.36
C ALA A 104 3.91 -14.06 -5.56
N VAL A 105 2.63 -13.69 -5.41
CA VAL A 105 2.20 -12.59 -4.54
C VAL A 105 2.25 -13.05 -3.09
N LEU A 106 3.07 -12.37 -2.28
CA LEU A 106 3.33 -12.78 -0.91
C LEU A 106 2.65 -11.90 0.14
N ALA A 107 2.23 -10.71 -0.24
CA ALA A 107 1.56 -9.75 0.63
C ALA A 107 0.83 -8.69 -0.21
N VAL A 108 -0.14 -7.99 0.40
CA VAL A 108 -0.91 -6.91 -0.23
C VAL A 108 -0.85 -5.63 0.60
N ILE A 109 -0.70 -4.50 -0.08
CA ILE A 109 -0.81 -3.14 0.47
C ILE A 109 -2.09 -2.51 -0.08
N GLY A 110 -2.86 -1.87 0.80
CA GLY A 110 -4.23 -1.44 0.52
C GLY A 110 -5.23 -2.58 0.78
N PRO A 111 -6.55 -2.33 0.61
CA PRO A 111 -7.14 -1.12 0.03
C PRO A 111 -7.14 0.12 0.95
N TRP A 112 -7.68 1.22 0.44
CA TRP A 112 -7.50 2.56 1.01
C TRP A 112 -8.77 3.21 1.55
N SER A 113 -9.90 2.50 1.62
CA SER A 113 -11.13 2.94 2.29
C SER A 113 -11.73 1.81 3.12
N ALA A 114 -12.60 2.11 4.09
CA ALA A 114 -13.20 1.07 4.92
C ALA A 114 -14.04 0.09 4.07
N ALA A 115 -14.80 0.61 3.10
CA ALA A 115 -15.66 -0.21 2.23
C ALA A 115 -14.84 -1.12 1.30
N THR A 116 -13.77 -0.62 0.68
CA THR A 116 -12.91 -1.44 -0.20
C THR A 116 -12.13 -2.48 0.60
N ALA A 117 -11.59 -2.11 1.76
CA ALA A 117 -10.88 -3.03 2.64
C ALA A 117 -11.78 -4.13 3.21
N ALA A 118 -13.01 -3.79 3.61
CA ALA A 118 -13.99 -4.79 4.05
C ALA A 118 -14.35 -5.77 2.93
N SER A 119 -14.52 -5.29 1.70
CA SER A 119 -14.89 -6.13 0.56
C SER A 119 -13.75 -7.05 0.09
N ALA A 120 -12.51 -6.56 0.09
CA ALA A 120 -11.33 -7.34 -0.29
C ALA A 120 -10.84 -8.30 0.82
N GLY A 121 -11.01 -7.91 2.09
CA GLY A 121 -10.33 -8.51 3.22
C GLY A 121 -10.60 -10.00 3.40
N ALA A 122 -11.85 -10.45 3.22
CA ALA A 122 -12.20 -11.87 3.36
C ALA A 122 -11.48 -12.76 2.32
N THR A 123 -11.43 -12.33 1.06
CA THR A 123 -10.74 -13.06 -0.01
C THR A 123 -9.23 -13.13 0.23
N LEU A 124 -8.61 -12.02 0.63
CA LEU A 124 -7.17 -11.98 0.94
C LEU A 124 -6.84 -12.88 2.14
N SER A 125 -7.68 -12.83 3.18
CA SER A 125 -7.57 -13.68 4.36
C SER A 125 -7.65 -15.17 4.03
N GLN A 126 -8.65 -15.57 3.23
CA GLN A 126 -8.84 -16.96 2.79
C GLN A 126 -7.66 -17.48 1.95
N ALA A 127 -7.04 -16.60 1.15
CA ALA A 127 -5.84 -16.91 0.38
C ALA A 127 -4.55 -16.93 1.23
N GLY A 128 -4.65 -16.64 2.53
CA GLY A 128 -3.52 -16.51 3.43
C GLY A 128 -2.60 -15.33 3.10
N LEU A 129 -3.07 -14.34 2.33
CA LEU A 129 -2.29 -13.17 1.95
C LEU A 129 -2.25 -12.15 3.10
N PRO A 130 -1.09 -11.97 3.78
CA PRO A 130 -0.97 -10.89 4.75
C PRO A 130 -1.18 -9.55 4.07
N THR A 131 -2.04 -8.72 4.66
CA THR A 131 -2.50 -7.47 4.05
C THR A 131 -2.36 -6.31 5.03
N ILE A 132 -1.80 -5.20 4.58
CA ILE A 132 -1.80 -3.92 5.32
C ILE A 132 -2.72 -2.93 4.60
N VAL A 133 -3.83 -2.57 5.24
CA VAL A 133 -4.81 -1.58 4.73
C VAL A 133 -4.63 -0.22 5.39
N VAL A 134 -5.13 0.82 4.74
CA VAL A 134 -5.21 2.17 5.32
C VAL A 134 -6.68 2.56 5.45
N ALA A 135 -7.35 1.99 6.44
CA ALA A 135 -8.76 2.22 6.70
C ALA A 135 -9.15 1.88 8.15
N ALA A 136 -10.01 2.66 8.78
CA ALA A 136 -10.59 2.30 10.07
C ALA A 136 -11.56 1.12 9.87
N LEU A 137 -11.21 -0.07 10.38
CA LEU A 137 -12.03 -1.27 10.28
C LEU A 137 -12.65 -1.58 11.65
N GLU A 138 -13.91 -2.01 11.67
CA GLU A 138 -14.56 -2.51 12.89
C GLU A 138 -14.06 -3.91 13.23
N GLN A 139 -14.03 -4.80 12.23
CA GLN A 139 -13.64 -6.20 12.39
C GLN A 139 -12.74 -6.62 11.22
N PRO A 140 -11.42 -6.45 11.33
CA PRO A 140 -10.51 -6.89 10.28
C PRO A 140 -10.51 -8.42 10.16
N ALA A 141 -10.49 -8.93 8.94
CA ALA A 141 -10.33 -10.36 8.67
C ALA A 141 -8.94 -10.85 9.13
N ALA A 142 -8.79 -12.16 9.37
CA ALA A 142 -7.52 -12.73 9.80
C ALA A 142 -6.39 -12.44 8.79
N GLY A 143 -5.23 -11.98 9.26
CA GLY A 143 -4.11 -11.59 8.39
C GLY A 143 -4.27 -10.22 7.71
N VAL A 144 -5.41 -9.54 7.90
CA VAL A 144 -5.61 -8.13 7.49
C VAL A 144 -5.30 -7.23 8.67
N ARG A 145 -4.43 -6.26 8.45
CA ARG A 145 -4.00 -5.30 9.47
C ARG A 145 -4.25 -3.89 8.99
N SER A 146 -4.77 -3.03 9.87
CA SER A 146 -4.94 -1.62 9.56
C SER A 146 -3.79 -0.74 10.07
N LEU A 147 -3.46 0.30 9.32
CA LEU A 147 -2.65 1.45 9.77
C LEU A 147 -3.46 2.53 10.49
N CYS A 148 -4.77 2.32 10.63
CA CYS A 148 -5.65 3.12 11.46
C CYS A 148 -5.93 2.37 12.77
N PRO A 149 -6.14 3.08 13.88
CA PRO A 149 -6.75 2.46 15.06
C PRO A 149 -8.17 1.94 14.77
N ALA A 150 -8.76 1.22 15.73
CA ALA A 150 -10.04 0.56 15.51
C ALA A 150 -11.16 1.59 15.29
N ALA A 151 -12.10 1.31 14.37
CA ALA A 151 -13.21 2.22 14.09
C ALA A 151 -14.09 2.49 15.33
N THR A 152 -14.14 1.55 16.28
CA THR A 152 -14.84 1.66 17.56
C THR A 152 -14.27 2.74 18.49
N GLU A 153 -13.05 3.22 18.25
CA GLU A 153 -12.44 4.33 18.97
C GLU A 153 -12.91 5.70 18.44
N LEU A 154 -13.46 5.77 17.23
CA LEU A 154 -13.84 7.04 16.62
C LEU A 154 -14.82 7.85 17.48
N PRO A 155 -15.90 7.27 18.07
CA PRO A 155 -16.83 8.06 18.88
C PRO A 155 -16.17 8.76 20.08
N SER A 156 -15.20 8.13 20.75
CA SER A 156 -14.51 8.73 21.90
C SER A 156 -13.50 9.79 21.46
N VAL A 157 -12.77 9.54 20.37
CA VAL A 157 -11.84 10.50 19.75
C VAL A 157 -12.57 11.75 19.27
N VAL A 158 -13.71 11.56 18.65
CA VAL A 158 -14.63 12.61 18.21
C VAL A 158 -15.16 13.39 19.41
N SER A 159 -15.67 12.72 20.44
CA SER A 159 -16.21 13.35 21.64
C SER A 159 -15.18 14.19 22.39
N ALA A 160 -13.97 13.65 22.58
CA ALA A 160 -12.87 14.36 23.23
C ALA A 160 -12.46 15.63 22.47
N SER A 161 -12.61 15.62 21.14
CA SER A 161 -12.31 16.76 20.28
C SER A 161 -13.39 17.83 20.31
N PHE A 162 -14.62 17.49 20.70
CA PHE A 162 -15.74 18.43 20.86
C PHE A 162 -15.73 19.16 22.21
N SER A 163 -15.26 18.51 23.29
CA SER A 163 -15.21 19.14 24.62
C SER A 163 -14.28 20.35 24.73
N ALA A 164 -13.46 20.60 23.70
CA ALA A 164 -12.57 21.76 23.61
C ALA A 164 -13.20 23.01 22.95
N ASP A 165 -14.35 22.91 22.26
CA ASP A 165 -15.03 24.05 21.60
C ASP A 165 -16.57 23.98 21.77
N PRO A 166 -17.09 24.33 22.97
CA PRO A 166 -18.50 24.15 23.32
C PRO A 166 -19.48 25.08 22.59
N LEU A 167 -19.00 26.04 21.79
CA LEU A 167 -19.84 27.04 21.10
C LEU A 167 -20.13 26.69 19.64
N ARG A 168 -19.45 25.70 19.05
CA ARG A 168 -19.71 25.27 17.67
C ARG A 168 -20.76 24.17 17.63
N GLN A 169 -21.76 24.33 16.76
CA GLN A 169 -22.65 23.24 16.40
C GLN A 169 -21.83 22.20 15.64
N VAL A 170 -21.37 21.14 16.32
CA VAL A 170 -20.54 20.12 15.67
C VAL A 170 -21.37 18.89 15.31
N ARG A 171 -21.11 18.33 14.13
CA ARG A 171 -21.81 17.15 13.63
C ARG A 171 -20.81 16.13 13.12
N PHE A 172 -20.85 14.93 13.69
CA PHE A 172 -20.07 13.80 13.20
C PHE A 172 -20.76 13.11 12.02
N HIS A 173 -20.00 12.79 10.97
CA HIS A 173 -20.44 12.02 9.82
C HIS A 173 -19.63 10.70 9.74
N PRO A 174 -20.29 9.53 9.91
CA PRO A 174 -19.62 8.24 9.91
C PRO A 174 -19.36 7.66 8.50
N GLY A 175 -19.89 8.28 7.45
CA GLY A 175 -19.78 7.80 6.07
C GLY A 175 -18.55 8.29 5.32
N ASP A 176 -18.58 8.12 4.00
CA ASP A 176 -17.50 8.50 3.09
C ASP A 176 -17.56 9.99 2.70
N ALA A 177 -16.55 10.44 1.94
CA ALA A 177 -16.48 11.81 1.45
C ALA A 177 -17.68 12.22 0.57
N ALA A 178 -18.33 11.32 -0.16
CA ALA A 178 -19.46 11.67 -1.01
C ALA A 178 -20.70 11.92 -0.17
N SER A 179 -21.03 11.00 0.75
CA SER A 179 -22.16 11.17 1.67
C SER A 179 -21.94 12.35 2.63
N ALA A 180 -20.69 12.60 3.05
CA ALA A 180 -20.35 13.75 3.88
C ALA A 180 -20.59 15.08 3.14
N ALA A 181 -20.18 15.16 1.87
CA ALA A 181 -20.39 16.36 1.05
C ALA A 181 -21.88 16.62 0.82
N ASP A 182 -22.67 15.58 0.53
CA ASP A 182 -24.11 15.69 0.31
C ASP A 182 -24.84 16.12 1.60
N GLU A 183 -24.42 15.62 2.76
CA GLU A 183 -24.94 16.11 4.06
C GLU A 183 -24.56 17.57 4.31
N LEU A 184 -23.31 17.94 4.06
CA LEU A 184 -22.81 19.29 4.28
C LEU A 184 -23.55 20.33 3.42
N LEU A 185 -23.81 20.00 2.15
CA LEU A 185 -24.58 20.85 1.25
C LEU A 185 -26.03 21.02 1.71
N ARG A 186 -26.68 19.95 2.20
CA ARG A 186 -28.03 20.02 2.77
C ARG A 186 -28.07 20.90 4.02
N LEU A 187 -27.08 20.76 4.90
CA LEU A 187 -26.98 21.57 6.12
C LEU A 187 -26.75 23.05 5.79
N ALA A 188 -25.83 23.34 4.86
CA ALA A 188 -25.56 24.70 4.41
C ALA A 188 -26.80 25.37 3.78
N ALA A 189 -27.58 24.63 2.98
CA ALA A 189 -28.84 25.10 2.41
C ALA A 189 -29.91 25.41 3.49
N ALA A 190 -29.85 24.72 4.64
CA ALA A 190 -30.69 25.00 5.80
C ALA A 190 -30.14 26.12 6.70
N GLY A 191 -29.07 26.81 6.29
CA GLY A 191 -28.46 27.90 7.05
C GLY A 191 -27.58 27.45 8.21
N TRP A 192 -27.21 26.17 8.28
CA TRP A 192 -26.31 25.67 9.31
C TRP A 192 -24.89 26.22 9.14
N GLN A 193 -24.31 26.73 10.23
CA GLN A 193 -22.97 27.35 10.27
C GLN A 193 -21.99 26.56 11.15
N GLY A 194 -22.28 25.28 11.37
CA GLY A 194 -21.50 24.42 12.25
C GLY A 194 -20.28 23.79 11.58
N THR A 195 -19.60 22.90 12.30
CA THR A 195 -18.44 22.17 11.81
C THR A 195 -18.80 20.70 11.59
N LEU A 196 -18.61 20.20 10.37
CA LEU A 196 -18.72 18.77 10.09
C LEU A 196 -17.41 18.09 10.45
N ILE A 197 -17.49 16.97 11.15
CA ILE A 197 -16.36 16.10 11.45
C ILE A 197 -16.57 14.75 10.79
N GLY A 198 -15.62 14.34 9.96
CA GLY A 198 -15.60 13.03 9.31
C GLY A 198 -14.51 12.11 9.81
N GLY A 199 -14.63 10.82 9.45
CA GLY A 199 -13.54 9.86 9.57
C GLY A 199 -12.49 9.99 8.45
N PRO A 200 -11.52 9.06 8.37
CA PRO A 200 -10.45 9.07 7.37
C PRO A 200 -10.95 9.12 5.92
N ASP A 201 -12.09 8.50 5.65
CA ASP A 201 -12.67 8.46 4.30
C ASP A 201 -13.27 9.80 3.85
N VAL A 202 -13.43 10.77 4.76
CA VAL A 202 -13.84 12.15 4.43
C VAL A 202 -12.65 13.00 3.99
N ALA A 203 -11.44 12.69 4.45
CA ALA A 203 -10.20 13.43 4.14
C ALA A 203 -9.69 13.22 2.69
N ARG A 204 -10.59 13.08 1.72
CA ARG A 204 -10.23 12.89 0.31
C ARG A 204 -10.00 14.25 -0.35
N PRO A 205 -8.99 14.38 -1.23
CA PRO A 205 -8.78 15.63 -1.97
C PRO A 205 -10.03 16.13 -2.71
N TRP A 206 -10.80 15.22 -3.32
CA TRP A 206 -11.98 15.56 -4.11
C TRP A 206 -13.22 15.97 -3.28
N PHE A 207 -13.22 15.74 -1.96
CA PHE A 207 -14.30 16.16 -1.06
C PHE A 207 -14.60 17.65 -1.21
N ILE A 208 -13.54 18.47 -1.22
CA ILE A 208 -13.63 19.93 -1.28
C ILE A 208 -14.26 20.37 -2.61
N GLY A 209 -13.91 19.70 -3.71
CA GLY A 209 -14.50 19.98 -5.02
C GLY A 209 -16.00 19.69 -5.08
N ARG A 210 -16.46 18.64 -4.37
CA ARG A 210 -17.89 18.27 -4.29
C ARG A 210 -18.68 19.18 -3.35
N ALA A 211 -18.15 19.48 -2.16
CA ALA A 211 -18.81 20.32 -1.17
C ALA A 211 -18.67 21.83 -1.43
N GLY A 212 -17.76 22.25 -2.32
CA GLY A 212 -17.54 23.65 -2.66
C GLY A 212 -17.20 24.49 -1.43
N ARG A 213 -17.76 25.71 -1.34
CA ARG A 213 -17.54 26.61 -0.19
C ARG A 213 -18.03 26.04 1.14
N ALA A 214 -19.00 25.12 1.12
CA ALA A 214 -19.51 24.51 2.35
C ALA A 214 -18.45 23.62 3.02
N ALA A 215 -17.42 23.18 2.28
CA ALA A 215 -16.33 22.38 2.82
C ALA A 215 -15.50 23.13 3.87
N GLU A 216 -15.45 24.46 3.82
CA GLU A 216 -14.58 25.28 4.67
C GLU A 216 -14.85 25.02 6.16
N GLY A 217 -13.78 24.79 6.94
CA GLY A 217 -13.89 24.46 8.36
C GLY A 217 -14.26 23.01 8.67
N THR A 218 -14.56 22.17 7.67
CA THR A 218 -14.73 20.72 7.88
C THR A 218 -13.46 20.13 8.46
N ARG A 219 -13.59 19.26 9.46
CA ARG A 219 -12.47 18.51 10.04
C ARG A 219 -12.59 17.04 9.70
N ALA A 220 -11.47 16.36 9.55
CA ALA A 220 -11.43 14.93 9.36
C ALA A 220 -10.37 14.29 10.26
N ILE A 221 -10.74 13.17 10.86
CA ILE A 221 -9.80 12.28 11.53
C ILE A 221 -8.98 11.60 10.46
N VAL A 222 -7.67 11.51 10.62
CA VAL A 222 -6.80 10.77 9.72
C VAL A 222 -5.92 9.78 10.49
N CYS A 223 -5.49 8.74 9.78
CA CYS A 223 -4.65 7.70 10.36
C CYS A 223 -3.19 8.16 10.40
N ARG A 224 -2.48 7.79 11.45
CA ARG A 224 -1.07 8.11 11.65
C ARG A 224 -0.31 6.87 12.07
N VAL A 225 0.89 6.69 11.54
CA VAL A 225 1.90 5.80 12.09
C VAL A 225 2.97 6.68 12.78
N GLU A 226 3.42 6.28 13.96
CA GLU A 226 4.44 7.01 14.70
C GLU A 226 5.74 7.13 13.87
N GLY A 227 6.36 8.32 13.87
CA GLY A 227 7.53 8.61 13.05
C GLY A 227 7.26 8.80 11.54
N THR A 228 5.99 8.75 11.08
CA THR A 228 5.64 8.91 9.66
C THR A 228 4.83 10.17 9.39
N ARG A 229 4.70 11.08 10.36
CA ARG A 229 4.09 12.38 10.11
C ARG A 229 5.00 13.12 9.12
N PRO A 230 4.49 13.57 7.96
CA PRO A 230 5.31 14.29 7.00
C PRO A 230 5.91 15.54 7.66
N GLU A 231 7.23 15.56 7.88
CA GLU A 231 7.94 16.75 8.36
C GLU A 231 8.05 17.76 7.21
N GLY A 232 7.85 19.06 7.51
CA GLY A 232 8.21 20.12 6.58
C GLY A 232 7.21 20.49 5.48
N ALA A 233 5.96 20.02 5.52
CA ALA A 233 4.90 20.83 4.92
C ALA A 233 4.71 22.04 5.84
N ALA A 234 5.42 23.14 5.57
CA ALA A 234 5.23 24.39 6.29
C ALA A 234 3.71 24.63 6.45
N PRO A 235 3.21 25.01 7.65
CA PRO A 235 1.80 25.29 7.83
C PRO A 235 1.39 26.36 6.80
N GLY A 236 0.72 25.95 5.72
CA GLY A 236 -0.02 26.86 4.86
C GLY A 236 0.08 26.73 3.34
N GLU A 237 0.92 25.85 2.76
CA GLU A 237 1.19 25.95 1.30
C GLU A 237 0.64 24.78 0.44
N HIS A 238 0.50 23.55 0.96
CA HIS A 238 0.04 22.38 0.16
C HIS A 238 -1.02 21.52 0.86
N ASP A 239 -1.86 20.83 0.08
CA ASP A 239 -2.80 19.82 0.59
C ASP A 239 -2.01 18.68 1.26
N VAL A 240 -2.31 18.40 2.53
CA VAL A 240 -1.56 17.42 3.33
C VAL A 240 -1.94 15.97 3.02
N THR A 241 -3.08 15.73 2.38
CA THR A 241 -3.63 14.38 2.21
C THR A 241 -2.82 13.48 1.25
N PRO A 242 -2.23 13.96 0.14
CA PRO A 242 -1.35 13.14 -0.68
C PRO A 242 -0.06 12.77 0.05
N ALA A 243 0.56 13.71 0.78
CA ALA A 243 1.78 13.46 1.54
C ALA A 243 1.55 12.43 2.65
N LEU A 244 0.41 12.53 3.35
CA LEU A 244 0.00 11.55 4.35
C LEU A 244 -0.23 10.16 3.74
N ALA A 245 -0.92 10.08 2.60
CA ALA A 245 -1.13 8.82 1.91
C ALA A 245 0.19 8.17 1.48
N ALA A 246 1.13 8.95 0.95
CA ALA A 246 2.46 8.49 0.58
C ALA A 246 3.25 7.98 1.80
N SER A 247 3.19 8.67 2.95
CA SER A 247 3.90 8.23 4.16
C SER A 247 3.33 6.92 4.73
N LEU A 248 2.00 6.77 4.75
CA LEU A 248 1.33 5.53 5.14
C LEU A 248 1.64 4.39 4.17
N ALA A 249 1.65 4.65 2.86
CA ALA A 249 2.03 3.67 1.83
C ALA A 249 3.47 3.18 2.02
N SER A 250 4.38 4.12 2.31
CA SER A 250 5.79 3.84 2.56
C SER A 250 5.96 3.00 3.84
N ALA A 251 5.23 3.33 4.90
CA ALA A 251 5.22 2.56 6.14
C ALA A 251 4.72 1.12 5.94
N ALA A 252 3.61 0.95 5.22
CA ALA A 252 3.08 -0.37 4.86
C ALA A 252 4.09 -1.18 4.04
N ALA A 253 4.69 -0.56 3.02
CA ALA A 253 5.67 -1.21 2.16
C ALA A 253 6.91 -1.65 2.95
N ARG A 254 7.47 -0.78 3.80
CA ARG A 254 8.63 -1.13 4.63
C ARG A 254 8.32 -2.24 5.64
N ALA A 255 7.12 -2.24 6.23
CA ALA A 255 6.71 -3.32 7.12
C ALA A 255 6.66 -4.68 6.40
N VAL A 256 6.05 -4.72 5.21
CA VAL A 256 5.97 -5.95 4.39
C VAL A 256 7.36 -6.41 3.92
N LEU A 257 8.19 -5.48 3.42
CA LEU A 257 9.53 -5.78 2.93
C LEU A 257 10.46 -6.26 4.05
N GLY A 258 10.44 -5.59 5.20
CA GLY A 258 11.20 -5.99 6.38
C GLY A 258 10.77 -7.37 6.91
N ALA A 259 9.46 -7.66 6.91
CA ALA A 259 8.95 -8.98 7.24
C ALA A 259 9.43 -10.07 6.26
N ALA A 260 9.45 -9.76 4.96
CA ALA A 260 9.99 -10.68 3.95
C ALA A 260 11.49 -10.91 4.13
N ALA A 261 12.27 -9.85 4.35
CA ALA A 261 13.71 -9.92 4.60
C ALA A 261 14.04 -10.79 5.84
N GLN A 262 13.32 -10.59 6.94
CA GLN A 262 13.51 -11.39 8.16
C GLN A 262 13.13 -12.86 7.98
N GLU A 263 12.09 -13.14 7.19
CA GLU A 263 11.72 -14.53 6.87
C GLU A 263 12.75 -15.20 5.99
N ILE A 264 13.28 -14.49 4.98
CA ILE A 264 14.39 -14.95 4.14
C ILE A 264 15.63 -15.22 4.99
N ALA A 265 16.01 -14.30 5.87
CA ALA A 265 17.16 -14.48 6.75
C ALA A 265 16.98 -15.66 7.71
N GLY A 266 15.75 -15.89 8.21
CA GLY A 266 15.48 -16.95 9.17
C GLY A 266 15.23 -18.34 8.56
N ARG A 267 14.69 -18.42 7.34
CA ARG A 267 14.23 -19.69 6.71
C ARG A 267 14.75 -19.93 5.29
N GLY A 268 15.50 -18.99 4.71
CA GLY A 268 16.04 -19.07 3.35
C GLY A 268 15.00 -18.87 2.23
N ARG A 269 13.71 -18.77 2.55
CA ARG A 269 12.64 -18.53 1.57
C ARG A 269 11.49 -17.71 2.15
N PRO A 270 10.93 -16.77 1.38
CA PRO A 270 9.76 -16.03 1.83
C PRO A 270 8.50 -16.86 1.57
N THR A 271 7.53 -16.81 2.50
CA THR A 271 6.22 -17.44 2.34
C THR A 271 5.14 -16.50 2.87
N ARG A 272 3.91 -16.61 2.36
CA ARG A 272 2.76 -15.84 2.87
C ARG A 272 2.60 -16.00 4.39
N ALA A 273 2.64 -17.24 4.88
CA ALA A 273 2.52 -17.55 6.30
C ALA A 273 3.69 -17.00 7.14
N GLY A 274 4.92 -17.10 6.65
CA GLY A 274 6.10 -16.55 7.32
C GLY A 274 6.02 -15.03 7.44
N ILE A 275 5.69 -14.34 6.36
CA ILE A 275 5.51 -12.87 6.35
C ILE A 275 4.36 -12.47 7.29
N ALA A 276 3.24 -13.18 7.27
CA ALA A 276 2.14 -12.93 8.19
C ALA A 276 2.56 -13.05 9.66
N ALA A 277 3.37 -14.06 10.00
CA ALA A 277 3.89 -14.24 11.35
C ALA A 277 4.84 -13.11 11.77
N ARG A 278 5.74 -12.67 10.86
CA ARG A 278 6.66 -11.54 11.12
C ARG A 278 5.91 -10.22 11.31
N LEU A 279 4.92 -9.93 10.46
CA LEU A 279 4.08 -8.74 10.59
C LEU A 279 3.27 -8.73 11.90
N SER A 280 2.81 -9.90 12.35
CA SER A 280 2.11 -10.03 13.63
C SER A 280 3.03 -9.79 14.83
N ALA A 281 4.31 -10.17 14.72
CA ALA A 281 5.30 -9.96 15.76
C ALA A 281 5.82 -8.51 15.85
N GLN A 282 5.54 -7.67 14.84
CA GLN A 282 6.04 -6.29 14.74
C GLN A 282 4.90 -5.29 14.65
N PRO A 283 4.27 -4.93 15.77
CA PRO A 283 3.23 -3.93 15.76
C PRO A 283 3.80 -2.54 15.41
N LEU A 284 3.39 -1.99 14.26
CA LEU A 284 3.37 -0.55 13.99
C LEU A 284 2.53 0.19 15.04
N ALA A 285 3.11 1.23 15.63
CA ALA A 285 2.43 2.16 16.51
C ALA A 285 1.51 3.08 15.69
N VAL A 286 0.21 2.80 15.72
CA VAL A 286 -0.82 3.56 15.01
C VAL A 286 -1.51 4.54 15.95
N GLY A 287 -2.03 5.63 15.41
CA GLY A 287 -2.79 6.62 16.15
C GLY A 287 -3.69 7.45 15.25
N TRP A 288 -4.47 8.31 15.89
CA TRP A 288 -5.27 9.32 15.22
C TRP A 288 -4.52 10.65 15.11
N ASP A 289 -4.88 11.41 14.09
CA ASP A 289 -4.50 12.80 13.88
C ASP A 289 -5.67 13.53 13.23
N TRP A 290 -5.51 14.84 13.01
CA TRP A 290 -6.59 15.68 12.48
C TRP A 290 -6.13 16.56 11.36
N VAL A 291 -6.99 16.71 10.36
CA VAL A 291 -6.86 17.73 9.31
C VAL A 291 -8.13 18.57 9.25
N GLN A 292 -8.00 19.80 8.75
CA GLN A 292 -9.10 20.72 8.56
C GLN A 292 -9.04 21.33 7.16
N VAL A 293 -10.20 21.57 6.56
CA VAL A 293 -10.31 22.38 5.35
C VAL A 293 -10.09 23.85 5.72
N GLU A 294 -9.00 24.40 5.21
CA GLU A 294 -8.64 25.82 5.34
C GLU A 294 -8.22 26.38 3.98
N ASN A 295 -8.90 27.44 3.54
CA ASN A 295 -8.72 28.06 2.23
C ASN A 295 -8.83 27.03 1.09
N GLY A 296 -9.86 26.17 1.16
CA GLY A 296 -10.13 25.15 0.15
C GLY A 296 -9.07 24.05 0.04
N ARG A 297 -8.28 23.79 1.10
CA ARG A 297 -7.30 22.67 1.15
C ARG A 297 -7.34 21.98 2.49
N TRP A 298 -7.04 20.69 2.53
CA TRP A 298 -6.77 19.99 3.79
C TRP A 298 -5.43 20.45 4.38
N ARG A 299 -5.45 20.91 5.63
CA ARG A 299 -4.29 21.39 6.37
C ARG A 299 -4.23 20.78 7.76
N TRP A 300 -3.04 20.76 8.35
CA TRP A 300 -2.91 20.52 9.79
C TRP A 300 -3.55 21.69 10.55
N PRO A 301 -4.36 21.42 11.59
CA PRO A 301 -4.85 22.48 12.47
C PRO A 301 -3.66 23.18 13.14
N ARG A 302 -3.79 24.49 13.36
CA ARG A 302 -2.79 25.31 14.07
C ARG A 302 -2.81 25.08 15.57
#